data_AF-A0A1X1Q4D9-F1
#
_entry.id   AF-A0A1X1Q4D9-F1
#
_cell.length_a   1.000
_cell.length_b   1.000
_cell.length_c   1.000
_cell.angle_alpha   90.00
_cell.angle_beta   90.00
_cell.angle_gamma   90.00
#
_symmetry.space_group_name_H-M   'P 1'
#
loop_
_entity.id
_entity.type
_entity.pdbx_description
1 polymer ?
#
loop_
_entity_poly.entity_id
_entity_poly.type
_entity_poly.pdbx_seq_one_letter_code
_entity_poly.pdbx_strand_id
1 'polypeptide(L)'
;METQNPIVIMLINMTIVFAVLFVLSLYIRLIHKIDPTAKAAAAPKAAPKAAPAPKTAAPAPVVEKGIADETVAAIAAALATMGVGFSRVKAIRVADRPQWGGAARHEGLTSLKMR
;
A
#
# COMPACT_ATOMS: atom_id res chain seq x y z
N MET A 1 -7.68 -25.94 -35.44
CA MET A 1 -8.42 -24.88 -34.73
C MET A 1 -7.43 -23.77 -34.47
N GLU A 2 -7.14 -23.00 -35.50
CA GLU A 2 -6.01 -22.07 -35.54
C GLU A 2 -6.56 -20.73 -36.01
N THR A 3 -6.84 -19.81 -35.08
CA THR A 3 -7.02 -18.40 -35.42
C THR A 3 -6.19 -17.54 -34.47
N GLN A 4 -4.88 -17.78 -34.45
CA GLN A 4 -3.86 -16.83 -33.96
C GLN A 4 -3.68 -15.69 -34.98
N ASN A 5 -4.77 -15.04 -35.38
CA ASN A 5 -4.69 -13.94 -36.33
C ASN A 5 -4.11 -12.71 -35.60
N PRO A 6 -2.96 -12.15 -36.05
CA PRO A 6 -2.32 -11.01 -35.38
C PRO A 6 -3.25 -9.80 -35.23
N ILE A 7 -4.21 -9.63 -36.15
CA ILE A 7 -5.23 -8.57 -36.09
C ILE A 7 -6.16 -8.78 -34.88
N VAL A 8 -6.53 -10.03 -34.59
CA VAL A 8 -7.40 -10.38 -33.45
C VAL A 8 -6.67 -10.14 -32.14
N ILE A 9 -5.38 -10.47 -32.06
CA ILE A 9 -4.55 -10.25 -30.86
C ILE A 9 -4.44 -8.75 -30.56
N MET A 10 -4.27 -7.90 -31.58
CA MET A 10 -4.26 -6.44 -31.43
C MET A 10 -5.61 -5.90 -30.95
N LEU A 11 -6.71 -6.37 -31.55
CA LEU A 11 -8.08 -5.99 -31.15
C LEU A 11 -8.39 -6.38 -29.70
N ILE A 12 -7.97 -7.57 -29.27
CA ILE A 12 -8.16 -8.04 -27.89
C ILE A 12 -7.41 -7.14 -26.91
N ASN A 13 -6.14 -6.81 -27.16
CA ASN A 13 -5.37 -5.98 -26.23
C ASN A 13 -5.94 -4.55 -26.13
N MET A 14 -6.35 -3.95 -27.25
CA MET A 14 -7.03 -2.66 -27.19
C MET A 14 -8.35 -2.76 -26.41
N THR A 15 -9.18 -3.76 -26.73
CA THR A 15 -10.50 -3.92 -26.10
C THR A 15 -10.39 -4.21 -24.60
N ILE A 16 -9.43 -5.03 -24.16
CA ILE A 16 -9.30 -5.40 -22.74
C ILE A 16 -8.84 -4.22 -21.90
N VAL A 17 -7.92 -3.41 -22.41
CA VAL A 17 -7.48 -2.17 -21.74
C VAL A 17 -8.68 -1.24 -21.60
N PHE A 18 -9.41 -0.97 -22.68
CA PHE A 18 -10.63 -0.15 -22.61
C PHE A 18 -11.68 -0.73 -21.66
N ALA A 19 -11.92 -2.04 -21.66
CA ALA A 19 -12.87 -2.70 -20.78
C ALA A 19 -12.51 -2.50 -19.31
N VAL A 20 -11.24 -2.69 -18.95
CA VAL A 20 -10.76 -2.49 -17.57
C VAL A 20 -10.90 -1.02 -17.14
N LEU A 21 -10.49 -0.06 -17.99
CA LEU A 21 -10.65 1.37 -17.71
C LEU A 21 -12.13 1.77 -17.55
N PHE A 22 -13.00 1.20 -18.39
CA PHE A 22 -14.43 1.44 -18.32
C PHE A 22 -15.04 0.87 -17.04
N VAL A 23 -14.71 -0.38 -16.68
CA VAL A 23 -15.16 -1.02 -15.44
C VAL A 23 -14.73 -0.21 -14.22
N LEU A 24 -13.47 0.25 -14.16
CA LEU A 24 -12.98 1.03 -13.03
C LEU A 24 -13.66 2.41 -12.96
N SER A 25 -13.85 3.08 -14.11
CA SER A 25 -14.63 4.33 -14.17
C SER A 25 -16.07 4.15 -13.70
N LEU A 26 -16.72 3.06 -14.12
CA LEU A 26 -18.10 2.78 -13.76
C LEU A 26 -18.22 2.39 -12.29
N TYR A 27 -17.26 1.63 -11.77
CA TYR A 27 -17.17 1.24 -10.37
C TYR A 27 -17.06 2.45 -9.44
N ILE A 28 -16.18 3.41 -9.76
CA ILE A 28 -16.03 4.65 -9.00
C ILE A 28 -17.35 5.45 -9.03
N ARG A 29 -17.98 5.58 -10.20
CA ARG A 29 -19.29 6.26 -10.32
C ARG A 29 -20.41 5.55 -9.57
N LEU A 30 -20.39 4.22 -9.55
CA LEU A 30 -21.40 3.40 -8.89
C LEU A 30 -21.29 3.53 -7.37
N ILE A 31 -20.07 3.46 -6.83
CA ILE A 31 -19.82 3.74 -5.41
C ILE A 31 -20.21 5.17 -5.08
N HIS A 32 -19.85 6.16 -5.90
CA HIS A 32 -20.20 7.56 -5.63
C HIS A 32 -21.71 7.84 -5.68
N LYS A 33 -22.48 7.07 -6.47
CA LYS A 33 -23.95 7.16 -6.48
C LYS A 33 -24.58 6.54 -5.23
N ILE A 34 -24.01 5.45 -4.73
CA ILE A 34 -24.50 4.72 -3.55
C ILE A 34 -24.01 5.40 -2.25
N ASP A 35 -22.85 6.05 -2.31
CA ASP A 35 -22.22 6.88 -1.27
C ASP A 35 -22.20 8.36 -1.70
N PRO A 36 -23.36 9.03 -1.73
CA PRO A 36 -23.47 10.46 -2.00
C PRO A 36 -22.91 11.33 -0.85
N THR A 37 -22.27 10.74 0.17
CA THR A 37 -21.62 11.45 1.28
C THR A 37 -20.17 11.86 0.99
N ALA A 38 -19.54 11.34 -0.07
CA ALA A 38 -18.25 11.84 -0.56
C ALA A 38 -18.38 13.11 -1.43
N LYS A 39 -19.35 13.99 -1.13
CA LYS A 39 -19.51 15.28 -1.83
C LYS A 39 -18.21 16.09 -1.78
N ALA A 40 -17.60 16.27 -2.96
CA ALA A 40 -16.90 17.49 -3.36
C ALA A 40 -15.64 17.94 -2.59
N ALA A 41 -14.92 17.05 -1.91
CA ALA A 41 -13.67 17.44 -1.22
C ALA A 41 -12.40 17.23 -2.08
N ALA A 42 -12.31 17.83 -3.28
CA ALA A 42 -11.01 17.94 -3.97
C ALA A 42 -10.95 19.03 -5.07
N ALA A 43 -11.36 20.25 -4.76
CA ALA A 43 -10.72 21.49 -5.24
C ALA A 43 -11.35 22.69 -4.48
N PRO A 44 -10.59 23.70 -3.99
CA PRO A 44 -9.25 24.12 -4.39
C PRO A 44 -8.23 24.26 -3.22
N LYS A 45 -6.95 24.35 -3.61
CA LYS A 45 -5.81 24.80 -2.78
C LYS A 45 -6.17 26.02 -1.92
N ALA A 46 -6.10 25.89 -0.60
CA ALA A 46 -5.95 27.04 0.31
C ALA A 46 -5.26 26.61 1.63
N ALA A 47 -4.00 27.05 1.75
CA ALA A 47 -3.15 27.22 2.94
C ALA A 47 -3.49 26.50 4.27
N PRO A 48 -2.60 25.63 4.78
CA PRO A 48 -2.61 25.26 6.19
C PRO A 48 -2.08 26.41 7.06
N LYS A 49 -3.02 27.08 7.74
CA LYS A 49 -2.80 27.95 8.89
C LYS A 49 -2.32 27.12 10.09
N ALA A 50 -1.41 27.70 10.85
CA ALA A 50 -0.59 27.10 11.91
C ALA A 50 -1.35 26.37 13.05
N ALA A 51 -0.72 25.26 13.49
CA ALA A 51 -0.52 24.67 14.84
C ALA A 51 -1.61 24.81 15.94
N PRO A 52 -1.82 23.75 16.75
CA PRO A 52 -1.00 23.59 17.98
C PRO A 52 -0.64 22.14 18.38
N ALA A 53 0.52 21.97 19.00
CA ALA A 53 0.93 20.76 19.75
C ALA A 53 0.03 20.53 20.98
N PRO A 54 -0.12 19.31 21.55
CA PRO A 54 0.81 18.89 22.63
C PRO A 54 0.90 17.37 23.01
N LYS A 55 1.90 17.06 23.86
CA LYS A 55 2.02 16.00 24.92
C LYS A 55 2.85 14.71 24.67
N THR A 56 4.12 14.76 25.14
CA THR A 56 4.84 13.80 26.04
C THR A 56 4.25 12.39 26.18
N ALA A 57 4.81 11.34 25.55
CA ALA A 57 6.02 10.55 25.88
C ALA A 57 5.81 9.38 26.89
N ALA A 58 5.53 8.20 26.34
CA ALA A 58 5.91 6.88 26.88
C ALA A 58 7.14 6.40 26.08
N PRO A 59 8.03 5.53 26.62
CA PRO A 59 9.32 5.21 25.99
C PRO A 59 9.12 4.71 24.56
N ALA A 60 9.32 5.64 23.62
CA ALA A 60 8.98 5.41 22.23
C ALA A 60 10.04 4.47 21.68
N PRO A 61 9.66 3.32 21.08
CA PRO A 61 10.60 2.59 20.24
C PRO A 61 11.21 3.54 19.23
N VAL A 62 12.49 3.35 18.87
CA VAL A 62 13.14 4.19 17.87
C VAL A 62 12.37 4.02 16.55
N VAL A 63 11.53 5.01 16.25
CA VAL A 63 10.76 5.09 15.00
C VAL A 63 11.58 5.89 14.02
N GLU A 64 11.80 5.32 12.83
CA GLU A 64 12.48 6.03 11.75
C GLU A 64 11.68 7.29 11.34
N LYS A 65 12.38 8.42 11.18
CA LYS A 65 11.79 9.73 10.87
C LYS A 65 11.16 9.71 9.48
N GLY A 66 9.90 9.32 9.39
CA GLY A 66 9.16 9.13 8.14
C GLY A 66 7.99 8.16 8.22
N ILE A 67 7.82 7.46 9.34
CA ILE A 67 6.67 6.57 9.59
C ILE A 67 5.53 7.39 10.20
N ALA A 68 4.35 7.29 9.61
CA ALA A 68 3.16 7.98 10.08
C ALA A 68 2.69 7.39 11.42
N ASP A 69 2.25 8.25 12.34
CA ASP A 69 1.82 7.84 13.69
C ASP A 69 0.65 6.85 13.64
N GLU A 70 -0.20 6.91 12.61
CA GLU A 70 -1.28 5.92 12.42
C GLU A 70 -0.74 4.52 12.17
N THR A 71 0.38 4.40 11.45
CA THR A 71 1.01 3.09 11.17
C THR A 71 1.62 2.50 12.44
N VAL A 72 2.25 3.34 13.26
CA VAL A 72 2.77 2.93 14.58
C VAL A 72 1.63 2.49 15.49
N ALA A 73 0.50 3.21 15.50
CA ALA A 73 -0.70 2.85 16.25
C ALA A 73 -1.38 1.57 15.74
N ALA A 74 -1.38 1.33 14.43
CA ALA A 74 -1.90 0.08 13.86
C ALA A 74 -1.02 -1.13 14.23
N ILE A 75 0.31 -0.98 14.14
CA ILE A 75 1.27 -1.98 14.63
C ILE A 75 1.08 -2.17 16.14
N ALA A 76 0.80 -1.09 16.87
CA ALA A 76 0.54 -1.13 18.29
C ALA A 76 -0.65 -2.01 18.66
N ALA A 77 -1.77 -1.76 17.99
CA ALA A 77 -3.01 -2.50 18.17
C ALA A 77 -2.81 -3.97 17.78
N ALA A 78 -2.16 -4.25 16.64
CA ALA A 78 -1.87 -5.62 16.21
C ALA A 78 -1.02 -6.38 17.24
N LEU A 79 0.03 -5.75 17.77
CA LEU A 79 0.87 -6.34 18.82
C LEU A 79 0.11 -6.58 20.12
N ALA A 80 -0.76 -5.64 20.51
CA ALA A 80 -1.65 -5.80 21.66
C ALA A 80 -2.62 -6.99 21.49
N THR A 81 -3.16 -7.19 20.28
CA THR A 81 -4.04 -8.34 19.99
C THR A 81 -3.29 -9.67 19.97
N MET A 82 -2.03 -9.69 19.55
CA MET A 82 -1.18 -10.88 19.59
C MET A 82 -0.61 -11.18 20.99
N GLY A 83 -0.85 -10.32 21.99
CA GLY A 83 -0.26 -10.46 23.33
C GLY A 83 1.26 -10.24 23.37
N VAL A 84 1.84 -9.66 22.31
CA VAL A 84 3.26 -9.35 22.20
C VAL A 84 3.44 -7.88 22.60
N GLY A 85 3.95 -7.61 23.80
CA GLY A 85 4.12 -6.25 24.29
C GLY A 85 5.12 -5.41 23.49
N PHE A 86 4.92 -4.09 23.46
CA PHE A 86 5.82 -3.10 22.83
C PHE A 86 7.27 -3.20 23.29
N SER A 87 7.54 -3.76 24.47
CA SER A 87 8.89 -3.97 24.98
C SER A 87 9.72 -4.93 24.13
N ARG A 88 9.10 -5.77 23.28
CA ARG A 88 9.83 -6.58 22.29
C ARG A 88 10.13 -5.84 20.98
N VAL A 89 9.59 -4.65 20.79
CA VAL A 89 9.78 -3.86 19.56
C VAL A 89 11.02 -3.00 19.74
N LYS A 90 12.13 -3.42 19.12
CA LYS A 90 13.42 -2.70 19.20
C LYS A 90 13.47 -1.46 18.30
N ALA A 91 12.85 -1.54 17.12
CA ALA A 91 12.76 -0.43 16.18
C ALA A 91 11.59 -0.66 15.22
N ILE A 92 10.96 0.43 14.80
CA ILE A 92 9.98 0.42 13.72
C ILE A 92 10.60 1.17 12.56
N ARG A 93 10.85 0.45 11.48
CA ARG A 93 11.41 0.97 10.24
C ARG A 93 10.56 0.54 9.06
N VAL A 94 10.50 1.37 8.03
CA VAL A 94 9.95 0.92 6.75
C VAL A 94 10.92 -0.14 6.24
N ALA A 95 10.44 -1.36 6.09
CA ALA A 95 11.27 -2.40 5.52
C ALA A 95 11.63 -1.96 4.09
N ASP A 96 12.91 -1.69 3.85
CA ASP A 96 13.44 -1.57 2.50
C ASP A 96 13.22 -2.95 1.85
N ARG A 97 12.16 -3.06 1.04
CA ARG A 97 11.77 -4.30 0.37
C ARG A 97 12.37 -4.28 -1.02
N PRO A 98 13.55 -4.87 -1.25
CA PRO A 98 13.96 -5.19 -2.59
C PRO A 98 13.09 -6.37 -3.05
N GLN A 99 11.94 -6.08 -3.66
CA GLN A 99 11.02 -7.07 -4.24
C GLN A 99 11.73 -8.04 -5.21
N TRP A 100 12.87 -7.62 -5.76
CA TRP A 100 13.73 -8.45 -6.62
C TRP A 100 14.97 -9.00 -5.90
N GLY A 101 15.72 -8.13 -5.21
CA GLY A 101 17.02 -8.49 -4.63
C GLY A 101 16.96 -9.40 -3.40
N GLY A 102 15.82 -9.50 -2.71
CA GLY A 102 15.64 -10.43 -1.59
C GLY A 102 15.41 -11.87 -2.05
N ALA A 103 14.54 -12.06 -3.05
CA ALA A 103 14.22 -13.37 -3.62
C ALA A 103 15.43 -13.99 -4.33
N ALA A 104 16.17 -13.21 -5.12
CA ALA A 104 17.37 -13.67 -5.81
C ALA A 104 18.49 -14.12 -4.84
N ARG A 105 18.63 -13.44 -3.69
CA ARG A 105 19.57 -13.85 -2.64
C ARG A 105 19.16 -15.15 -1.96
N HIS A 106 17.87 -15.33 -1.69
CA HIS A 106 17.35 -16.57 -1.09
C HIS A 106 17.56 -17.76 -2.05
N GLU A 107 17.25 -17.58 -3.32
CA GLU A 107 17.44 -18.61 -4.37
C GLU A 107 18.91 -18.97 -4.56
N GLY A 108 19.81 -17.96 -4.58
CA GLY A 108 21.25 -18.16 -4.63
C GLY A 108 21.79 -18.97 -3.44
N LEU A 109 21.33 -18.66 -2.22
CA LEU A 109 21.74 -19.38 -1.01
C LEU A 109 21.19 -20.82 -0.95
N THR A 110 19.94 -21.04 -1.40
CA THR A 110 19.37 -22.39 -1.49
C THR A 110 20.07 -23.23 -2.56
N SER A 111 20.45 -22.61 -3.69
CA SER A 111 21.16 -23.31 -4.77
C SER A 111 22.58 -23.73 -4.37
N LEU A 112 23.25 -22.95 -3.51
CA LEU A 112 24.57 -23.28 -2.98
C LEU A 112 24.53 -24.43 -1.95
N LYS A 113 23.40 -24.60 -1.24
CA LYS A 113 23.22 -25.66 -0.24
C LYS A 113 22.94 -27.03 -0.87
N MET A 114 22.55 -27.06 -2.15
CA MET A 114 22.22 -28.27 -2.92
C MET A 114 23.35 -28.76 -3.84
N ARG A 115 24.51 -28.08 -3.82
CA ARG A 115 25.77 -28.56 -4.41
C ARG A 115 26.69 -29.07 -3.31
#